data_AF-A0A0M3QDF8-F1
#
_entry.id   AF-A0A0M3QDF8-F1
#
_cell.length_a   1.000
_cell.length_b   1.000
_cell.length_c   1.000
_cell.angle_alpha   90.00
_cell.angle_beta   90.00
_cell.angle_gamma   90.00
#
_symmetry.space_group_name_H-M   'P 1'
#
loop_
_entity.id
_entity.type
_entity.pdbx_description
1 polymer ?
#
loop_
_entity_poly.entity_id
_entity_poly.type
_entity_poly.pdbx_seq_one_letter_code
_entity_poly.pdbx_strand_id
1 'polypeptide(L)' 'MIVKIQRPIVSNADEPMALVYNRDRSLEAHMLMTPGIEALFADGSLKVYHRASLRGTELHIGRRVKEPNW' A
#
# COMPACT_ATOMS: atom_id res chain seq x y z
N MET A 1 -10.63 -1.48 6.71
CA MET A 1 -10.15 -0.08 6.59
C MET A 1 -9.77 0.22 5.16
N ILE A 2 -9.53 1.49 4.83
CA ILE A 2 -8.87 1.88 3.58
C ILE A 2 -7.41 2.18 3.90
N VAL A 3 -6.49 1.69 3.06
CA VAL A 3 -5.07 1.97 3.15
C VAL A 3 -4.60 2.69 1.90
N LYS A 4 -3.70 3.66 2.08
CA LYS A 4 -2.88 4.24 1.02
C LYS A 4 -1.61 3.40 0.90
N ILE A 5 -1.30 2.91 -0.29
CA ILE A 5 -0.05 2.22 -0.60
C ILE A 5 0.69 3.10 -1.60
N GLN A 6 1.93 3.48 -1.27
CA GLN A 6 2.74 4.38 -2.08
C GLN A 6 4.05 3.69 -2.48
N ARG A 7 4.44 3.85 -3.74
CA ARG A 7 5.73 3.37 -4.24
C ARG A 7 6.90 3.98 -3.44
N PRO A 8 8.04 3.27 -3.35
CA PRO A 8 9.25 3.83 -2.77
C PRO A 8 9.65 5.12 -3.49
N ILE A 9 10.14 6.10 -2.74
CA ILE A 9 10.69 7.35 -3.29
C ILE A 9 12.04 7.08 -3.97
N VAL A 10 12.77 6.05 -3.52
CA VAL A 10 14.06 5.63 -4.07
C VAL A 10 13.97 4.16 -4.45
N SER A 11 14.00 3.86 -5.75
CA SER A 11 13.90 2.50 -6.29
C SER A 11 15.24 1.74 -6.36
N ASN A 12 16.35 2.41 -6.04
CA ASN A 12 17.70 1.84 -6.20
C ASN A 12 18.19 1.07 -4.96
N ALA A 13 17.31 0.83 -3.99
CA ALA A 13 17.63 -0.05 -2.87
C ALA A 13 17.53 -1.51 -3.33
N ASP A 14 18.40 -2.38 -2.81
CA ASP A 14 18.35 -3.82 -3.08
C ASP A 14 16.98 -4.43 -2.73
N GLU A 15 16.30 -3.85 -1.74
CA GLU A 15 14.95 -4.22 -1.30
C GLU A 15 14.04 -2.98 -1.23
N PRO A 16 13.35 -2.62 -2.33
CA PRO A 16 12.45 -1.47 -2.33
C PRO A 16 11.21 -1.70 -1.46
N MET A 17 10.88 -0.73 -0.62
CA MET A 17 9.75 -0.81 0.32
C MET A 17 8.63 0.17 -0.06
N ALA A 18 7.40 -0.33 -0.18
CA ALA A 18 6.20 0.47 -0.26
C ALA A 18 5.84 1.04 1.12
N LEU A 19 5.40 2.30 1.13
CA LEU A 19 4.79 2.90 2.31
C LEU A 19 3.30 2.56 2.35
N VAL A 20 2.85 1.98 3.46
CA VAL A 20 1.45 1.67 3.72
C VAL A 20 0.96 2.50 4.89
N TYR A 21 -0.08 3.29 4.62
CA TYR A 21 -0.63 4.21 5.59
C TYR A 21 -2.15 4.04 5.73
N ASN A 22 -2.60 3.95 6.97
CA ASN A 22 -4.00 3.88 7.36
C ASN A 22 -4.34 5.05 8.29
N ARG A 23 -5.02 6.07 7.76
CA ARG A 23 -5.42 7.23 8.57
C ARG A 23 -6.42 6.90 9.66
N ASP A 24 -7.37 6.01 9.41
CA ASP A 24 -8.41 5.65 10.40
C ASP A 24 -7.78 5.17 11.71
N ARG A 25 -6.57 4.61 11.63
CA ARG A 25 -5.82 4.08 12.77
C ARG A 25 -4.51 4.83 13.03
N SER A 26 -4.24 5.93 12.31
CA SER A 26 -2.94 6.62 12.28
C SER A 26 -1.74 5.66 12.22
N LEU A 27 -1.88 4.57 11.45
CA LEU A 27 -0.90 3.51 11.38
C LEU A 27 -0.10 3.63 10.08
N GLU A 28 1.23 3.59 10.24
CA GLU A 28 2.19 3.59 9.15
C GLU A 28 3.03 2.31 9.22
N ALA A 29 3.26 1.69 8.06
CA ALA A 29 4.06 0.48 7.92
C ALA A 29 4.81 0.49 6.59
N HIS A 30 5.91 -0.24 6.53
CA HIS A 30 6.64 -0.50 5.30
C HIS A 30 6.41 -1.95 4.87
N MET A 31 6.14 -2.16 3.58
CA MET A 31 5.98 -3.48 2.98
C MET A 31 6.97 -3.65 1.83
N LEU A 32 7.60 -4.81 1.72
CA LEU A 32 8.46 -5.12 0.58
C LEU A 32 7.65 -5.05 -0.73
N MET A 33 8.25 -4.47 -1.77
CA MET A 33 7.71 -4.47 -3.13
C MET A 33 7.80 -5.88 -3.73
N THR A 34 6.91 -6.77 -3.29
CA THR A 34 6.74 -8.09 -3.92
C THR A 34 6.00 -7.95 -5.25
N PRO A 35 6.06 -8.96 -6.15
CA PRO A 35 5.31 -8.93 -7.42
C PRO A 35 3.80 -8.66 -7.24
N GLY A 36 3.21 -9.12 -6.13
CA GLY A 36 1.81 -8.86 -5.79
C GLY A 36 1.54 -7.39 -5.44
N ILE A 37 2.48 -6.71 -4.78
CA ILE A 37 2.39 -5.27 -4.48
C ILE A 37 2.65 -4.44 -5.74
N GLU A 38 3.63 -4.83 -6.57
CA GLU A 38 3.91 -4.17 -7.85
C GLU A 38 2.69 -4.17 -8.77
N ALA A 39 1.97 -5.29 -8.84
CA ALA A 39 0.76 -5.44 -9.65
C ALA A 39 -0.35 -4.45 -9.25
N LEU A 40 -0.38 -3.94 -8.02
CA LEU A 40 -1.35 -2.93 -7.59
C LEU A 40 -1.17 -1.61 -8.34
N PHE A 41 0.03 -1.35 -8.86
CA PHE A 41 0.44 -0.16 -9.60
C PHE A 41 0.58 -0.39 -11.10
N ALA A 42 -0.07 -1.42 -11.66
CA ALA A 42 0.01 -1.76 -13.08
C ALA A 42 -0.47 -0.61 -14.01
N ASP A 43 -1.25 0.33 -13.49
CA ASP A 43 -1.72 1.52 -14.19
C ASP A 43 -0.71 2.69 -14.17
N GLY A 44 0.51 2.47 -13.64
CA GLY A 44 1.54 3.50 -13.55
C GLY A 44 1.35 4.50 -12.41
N SER A 45 0.33 4.32 -11.57
CA SER A 45 0.09 5.17 -10.41
C SER A 45 1.26 5.12 -9.42
N LEU A 46 1.56 6.25 -8.76
CA LEU A 46 2.55 6.32 -7.67
C LEU A 46 1.97 5.96 -6.31
N LYS A 47 0.66 6.16 -6.14
CA LYS A 47 -0.10 5.82 -4.94
C LYS A 47 -1.42 5.16 -5.34
N VAL A 48 -1.85 4.17 -4.58
CA VAL A 48 -3.11 3.48 -4.77
C VAL A 48 -3.84 3.31 -3.45
N TYR A 49 -5.16 3.20 -3.53
CA TYR A 49 -6.03 3.07 -2.36
C TYR A 49 -6.77 1.75 -2.42
N HIS A 50 -6.70 0.97 -1.35
CA HIS A 50 -7.31 -0.35 -1.29
C HIS A 50 -8.10 -0.53 0.00
N ARG A 51 -9.21 -1.28 -0.08
CA ARG A 51 -9.79 -1.85 1.13
C ARG A 51 -8.86 -2.94 1.63
N ALA A 52 -8.50 -2.87 2.91
CA ALA A 52 -7.68 -3.86 3.56
C ALA A 52 -8.29 -4.34 4.88
N SER A 53 -7.89 -5.53 5.29
CA SER A 53 -8.22 -6.14 6.58
C SER A 53 -6.96 -6.66 7.25
N LEU A 54 -6.83 -6.41 8.56
CA LEU A 54 -5.81 -7.05 9.38
C LEU A 54 -6.34 -8.40 9.85
N ARG A 55 -5.56 -9.47 9.67
CA ARG A 55 -5.81 -10.78 10.27
C ARG A 55 -4.60 -11.13 11.12
N GLY A 56 -4.75 -11.02 12.44
CA GLY A 56 -3.59 -11.02 13.35
C GLY A 56 -2.66 -9.84 13.04
N THR A 57 -1.41 -10.13 12.72
CA THR A 57 -0.38 -9.14 12.34
C THR A 57 -0.25 -8.95 10.82
N GLU A 58 -0.98 -9.72 10.01
CA GLU A 58 -0.88 -9.66 8.56
C GLU A 58 -1.92 -8.71 7.95
N LEU A 59 -1.46 -7.84 7.04
CA LEU A 59 -2.30 -6.94 6.28
C LEU A 59 -2.71 -7.60 4.96
N HIS A 60 -4.00 -7.91 4.82
CA HIS A 60 -4.56 -8.40 3.55
C HIS A 60 -5.11 -7.24 2.73
N ILE A 61 -4.53 -7.06 1.54
CA ILE A 61 -4.92 -6.03 0.59
C ILE A 61 -6.02 -6.62 -0.31
N GLY A 62 -7.19 -5.98 -0.31
CA GLY A 62 -8.35 -6.36 -1.09
C GLY A 62 -8.57 -5.43 -2.29
N ARG A 63 -9.84 -5.17 -2.60
CA ARG A 63 -10.23 -4.40 -3.80
C ARG A 63 -9.68 -2.97 -3.80
N ARG A 64 -9.33 -2.48 -5.01
CA ARG A 64 -9.00 -1.09 -5.26
C ARG A 64 -10.22 -0.19 -5.03
N VAL A 65 -10.00 1.00 -4.50
CA VAL A 65 -11.02 2.03 -4.29
C VAL A 65 -10.50 3.37 -4.83
N LYS A 66 -11.42 4.32 -5.03
CA LYS A 66 -11.05 5.70 -5.33
C LYS A 66 -10.32 6.31 -4.14
N GLU A 67 -9.50 7.31 -4.41
CA GLU A 67 -8.93 8.17 -3.38
C GLU A 67 -10.07 8.70 -2.49
N PRO A 68 -10.02 8.44 -1.17
CA PRO A 68 -11.00 9.00 -0.25
C PRO A 68 -10.90 10.53 -0.24
N ASN A 69 -12.02 11.22 -0.03
CA ASN A 69 -12.01 12.65 0.35
C ASN A 69 -11.75 12.73 1.85
N TRP A 70 -10.47 12.78 2.20
CA TRP A 70 -9.95 12.78 3.56
C TRP A 70 -8.96 13.94 3.68
#